data_AF-A0A2H5ZVH1-F1
#
_entry.id   AF-A0A2H5ZVH1-F1
#
_cell.length_a   1.000
_cell.length_b   1.000
_cell.length_c   1.000
_cell.angle_alpha   90.00
_cell.angle_beta   90.00
_cell.angle_gamma   90.00
#
_symmetry.space_group_name_H-M   'P 1'
#
loop_
_entity.id
_entity.type
_entity.pdbx_description
1 polymer ?
#
loop_
_entity_poly.entity_id
_entity_poly.type
_entity_poly.pdbx_seq_one_letter_code
_entity_poly.pdbx_strand_id
1 'polypeptide(L)'
;MRRLRDVLERVAPPGVVEAGGVLAAWREVARRMGTEACPADFRSGRLTLYVATPTRAQELSLRAREIERAVNASLGAERVREVRVRAAPR
;
A
#
# COMPACT_ATOMS: atom_id res chain seq x y z
N MET A 1 -16.80 -23.28 10.06
CA MET A 1 -16.09 -22.88 8.83
C MET A 1 -14.84 -22.10 9.23
N ARG A 2 -13.62 -22.60 8.94
CA ARG A 2 -12.38 -21.83 9.17
C ARG A 2 -12.28 -20.73 8.12
N ARG A 3 -11.94 -19.49 8.51
CA ARG A 3 -11.84 -18.38 7.55
C ARG A 3 -10.57 -18.59 6.72
N LEU A 4 -10.63 -18.27 5.43
CA LEU A 4 -9.48 -18.35 4.50
C LEU A 4 -8.25 -17.61 5.04
N ARG A 5 -8.47 -16.52 5.78
CA ARG A 5 -7.45 -15.77 6.54
C ARG A 5 -6.67 -16.66 7.51
N ASP A 6 -7.37 -17.47 8.32
CA ASP A 6 -6.76 -18.34 9.33
C ASP A 6 -5.89 -19.44 8.69
N VAL A 7 -6.24 -19.87 7.48
CA VAL A 7 -5.47 -20.85 6.71
C VAL A 7 -4.22 -20.20 6.10
N LEU A 8 -4.36 -19.00 5.54
CA LEU A 8 -3.24 -18.27 4.94
C LEU A 8 -2.19 -17.84 5.97
N GLU A 9 -2.62 -17.38 7.16
CA GLU A 9 -1.70 -17.03 8.25
C GLU A 9 -0.96 -18.25 8.84
N ARG A 10 -1.49 -19.47 8.64
CA ARG A 10 -0.87 -20.71 9.13
C ARG A 10 0.23 -21.25 8.21
N VAL A 11 0.26 -20.80 6.96
CA VAL A 11 1.17 -21.32 5.91
C VAL A 11 2.12 -20.23 5.41
N ALA A 12 1.73 -18.96 5.52
CA ALA A 12 2.56 -17.83 5.16
C ALA A 12 3.30 -17.25 6.39
N PRO A 13 4.47 -16.63 6.20
CA PRO A 13 5.14 -15.86 7.25
C PRO A 13 4.18 -14.85 7.92
N PRO A 14 4.38 -14.53 9.22
CA PRO A 14 3.58 -13.54 9.92
C PRO A 14 3.53 -12.21 9.16
N GLY A 15 2.33 -11.64 8.98
CA GLY A 15 2.13 -10.34 8.33
C GLY A 15 1.90 -10.37 6.81
N VAL A 16 1.99 -11.53 6.14
CA VAL A 16 1.76 -11.63 4.68
C VAL A 16 0.32 -11.26 4.29
N VAL A 17 -0.68 -11.69 5.08
CA VAL A 17 -2.09 -11.36 4.80
C VAL A 17 -2.35 -9.86 4.99
N GLU A 18 -1.72 -9.24 5.98
CA GLU A 18 -1.79 -7.79 6.19
C GLU A 18 -1.17 -7.02 5.02
N ALA A 19 0.05 -7.40 4.61
CA ALA A 19 0.71 -6.79 3.46
C ALA A 19 -0.12 -6.94 2.18
N GLY A 20 -0.66 -8.13 1.91
CA GLY A 20 -1.55 -8.36 0.77
C GLY A 20 -2.80 -7.47 0.80
N GLY A 21 -3.41 -7.28 1.97
CA GLY A 21 -4.55 -6.38 2.16
C GLY A 21 -4.21 -4.92 1.89
N VAL A 22 -3.09 -4.43 2.43
CA VAL A 22 -2.62 -3.05 2.21
C VAL A 22 -2.32 -2.80 0.73
N LEU A 23 -1.65 -3.73 0.06
CA LEU A 23 -1.34 -3.61 -1.37
C LEU A 23 -2.60 -3.64 -2.25
N ALA A 24 -3.61 -4.43 -1.89
CA ALA A 24 -4.89 -4.42 -2.57
C ALA A 24 -5.65 -3.09 -2.37
N ALA A 25 -5.66 -2.56 -1.14
CA ALA A 25 -6.25 -1.27 -0.82
C ALA A 25 -5.57 -0.12 -1.59
N TRP A 26 -4.24 -0.14 -1.68
CA TRP A 26 -3.49 0.83 -2.50
C TRP A 26 -3.95 0.85 -3.96
N ARG A 27 -4.09 -0.32 -4.60
CA ARG A 27 -4.56 -0.39 -6.00
C ARG A 27 -5.94 0.24 -6.20
N GLU A 28 -6.86 0.00 -5.27
CA GLU A 28 -8.20 0.59 -5.32
C GLU A 28 -8.18 2.11 -5.09
N VAL A 29 -7.38 2.58 -4.13
CA VAL A 29 -7.20 4.01 -3.86
C VAL A 29 -6.59 4.73 -5.06
N ALA A 30 -5.55 4.16 -5.69
CA ALA A 30 -4.94 4.71 -6.88
C ALA A 30 -5.98 4.92 -8.01
N ARG A 31 -6.80 3.90 -8.26
CA ARG A 31 -7.92 3.96 -9.21
C ARG A 31 -8.89 5.10 -8.91
N ARG A 32 -9.31 5.27 -7.65
CA ARG A 32 -10.22 6.35 -7.23
C ARG A 32 -9.61 7.74 -7.33
N MET A 33 -8.30 7.85 -7.10
CA MET A 33 -7.55 9.11 -7.20
C MET A 33 -7.22 9.49 -8.65
N GLY A 34 -7.61 8.67 -9.63
CA GLY A 34 -7.31 8.88 -11.04
C GLY A 34 -5.81 8.72 -11.36
N THR A 35 -5.06 7.97 -10.55
CA THR A 35 -3.65 7.71 -10.76
C THR A 35 -3.43 6.24 -11.06
N GLU A 36 -2.51 5.92 -11.98
CA GLU A 36 -2.16 4.53 -12.24
C GLU A 36 -1.41 3.95 -11.03
N ALA A 37 -1.81 2.74 -10.64
CA ALA A 37 -1.20 2.04 -9.52
C ALA A 37 0.24 1.66 -9.88
N CYS A 38 1.18 2.12 -9.05
CA CYS A 38 2.58 1.75 -9.18
C CYS A 38 2.91 0.54 -8.29
N PRO A 39 4.01 -0.19 -8.60
CA PRO A 39 4.52 -1.23 -7.72
C PRO A 39 4.73 -0.70 -6.30
N ALA A 40 4.36 -1.51 -5.31
CA ALA A 40 4.43 -1.11 -3.92
C ALA A 40 4.88 -2.27 -3.02
N ASP A 41 5.51 -1.90 -1.91
CA ASP A 41 5.89 -2.80 -0.82
C ASP A 41 5.30 -2.29 0.50
N PHE A 42 4.96 -3.20 1.40
CA PHE A 42 4.47 -2.86 2.73
C PHE A 42 5.21 -3.65 3.80
N ARG A 43 5.83 -2.93 4.74
CA ARG A 43 6.55 -3.52 5.86
C ARG A 43 6.45 -2.66 7.10
N SER A 44 6.07 -3.27 8.22
CA SER A 44 6.05 -2.62 9.54
C SER A 44 5.32 -1.28 9.57
N GLY A 45 4.17 -1.18 8.90
CA GLY A 45 3.37 0.05 8.84
C GLY A 45 3.82 1.06 7.79
N ARG A 46 4.89 0.80 7.04
CA ARG A 46 5.36 1.67 5.95
C ARG A 46 4.93 1.12 4.61
N LEU A 47 4.18 1.91 3.84
CA LEU A 47 3.87 1.66 2.44
C LEU A 47 4.88 2.40 1.56
N THR A 48 5.69 1.67 0.80
CA THR A 48 6.66 2.24 -0.15
C THR A 48 6.14 2.09 -1.57
N LEU A 49 5.98 3.20 -2.27
CA LEU A 49 5.53 3.28 -3.66
C LEU A 49 6.75 3.47 -4.58
N TYR A 50 6.89 2.65 -5.61
CA TYR A 50 7.99 2.70 -6.56
C TYR A 50 7.51 3.23 -7.90
N VAL A 51 8.02 4.38 -8.32
CA VAL A 51 7.59 5.05 -9.55
C VAL A 51 8.72 5.21 -10.56
N ALA A 52 8.38 5.27 -11.85
CA ALA A 52 9.36 5.32 -12.92
C ALA A 52 10.07 6.67 -13.09
N THR A 53 9.44 7.78 -12.65
CA THR A 53 9.94 9.14 -12.91
C THR A 53 10.04 9.99 -11.65
N PRO A 54 11.04 10.89 -11.55
CA PRO A 54 11.16 11.83 -10.43
C PRO A 54 9.94 12.76 -10.27
N THR A 55 9.37 13.24 -11.37
CA THR A 55 8.17 14.09 -11.35
C THR A 55 7.01 13.38 -10.66
N ARG A 56 6.75 12.12 -11.03
CA ARG A 56 5.70 11.32 -10.40
C ARG A 56 6.01 10.98 -8.95
N ALA A 57 7.30 10.84 -8.61
CA ALA A 57 7.74 10.64 -7.24
C ALA A 57 7.39 11.85 -6.37
N GLN A 58 7.63 13.06 -6.89
CA GLN A 58 7.30 14.30 -6.23
C GLN A 58 5.78 14.48 -6.08
N GLU A 59 5.01 14.28 -7.16
CA GLU A 59 3.54 14.38 -7.14
C GLU A 59 2.92 13.47 -6.07
N LEU A 60 3.29 12.18 -6.05
CA LEU A 60 2.76 11.25 -5.05
C LEU A 60 3.28 11.55 -3.64
N SER A 61 4.51 12.06 -3.50
CA SER A 61 5.05 12.47 -2.19
C SER A 61 4.25 13.62 -1.58
N LEU A 62 3.84 14.60 -2.41
CA LEU A 62 2.97 15.70 -1.97
C LEU A 62 1.59 15.20 -1.50
N ARG A 63 1.13 14.07 -2.06
CA ARG A 63 -0.13 13.42 -1.70
C ARG A 63 0.02 12.31 -0.65
N ALA A 64 1.20 12.09 -0.08
CA ALA A 64 1.48 10.94 0.79
C ALA A 64 0.50 10.80 1.96
N ARG A 65 0.16 11.90 2.65
CA ARG A 65 -0.84 11.89 3.73
C ARG A 65 -2.28 11.65 3.26
N GLU A 66 -2.62 12.08 2.05
CA GLU A 66 -3.93 11.79 1.45
C GLU A 66 -4.03 10.29 1.15
N ILE A 67 -2.98 9.72 0.55
CA ILE A 67 -2.87 8.29 0.24
C ILE A 67 -2.97 7.46 1.52
N GLU A 68 -2.20 7.81 2.55
CA GLU A 68 -2.23 7.10 3.85
C GLU A 68 -3.64 7.02 4.43
N ARG A 69 -4.33 8.17 4.51
CA ARG A 69 -5.70 8.25 5.02
C ARG A 69 -6.67 7.45 4.17
N ALA A 70 -6.58 7.54 2.84
CA ALA A 70 -7.46 6.82 1.93
C ALA A 70 -7.25 5.30 2.02
N VAL A 71 -6.00 4.83 2.14
CA VAL A 71 -5.69 3.40 2.29
C VAL A 71 -6.22 2.87 3.63
N ASN A 72 -5.95 3.57 4.74
CA ASN A 72 -6.47 3.17 6.05
C ASN A 72 -8.00 3.20 6.10
N ALA A 73 -8.63 4.21 5.49
CA ALA A 73 -10.09 4.27 5.36
C ALA A 73 -10.65 3.10 4.54
N SER A 74 -9.98 2.72 3.44
CA SER A 74 -10.36 1.56 2.64
C SER A 74 -10.22 0.23 3.39
N LEU A 75 -9.31 0.14 4.37
CA LEU A 75 -9.11 -1.04 5.21
C LEU A 75 -10.02 -1.07 6.44
N GLY A 76 -10.62 0.07 6.80
CA GLY A 76 -11.35 0.23 8.06
C GLY A 76 -10.47 0.14 9.31
N ALA A 77 -9.15 0.33 9.17
CA ALA A 77 -8.18 0.23 10.26
C ALA A 77 -6.91 1.04 9.96
N GLU A 78 -6.28 1.55 11.01
CA GLU A 78 -4.98 2.25 10.93
C GLU A 78 -3.82 1.24 10.82
N ARG A 79 -3.46 0.88 9.59
CA ARG A 79 -2.38 -0.08 9.29
C ARG A 79 -1.15 0.59 8.70
N VAL A 80 -1.36 1.58 7.85
CA VAL A 80 -0.30 2.40 7.26
C VAL A 80 -0.05 3.60 8.17
N ARG A 81 1.20 3.79 8.58
CA ARG A 81 1.68 4.90 9.43
C ARG A 81 2.56 5.89 8.67
N GLU A 82 3.09 5.45 7.53
CA GLU A 82 3.99 6.23 6.70
C GLU A 82 3.86 5.77 5.25
N VAL A 83 3.74 6.74 4.33
CA VAL A 83 3.86 6.51 2.89
C VAL A 83 5.17 7.11 2.41
N ARG A 84 6.01 6.28 1.79
CA ARG A 84 7.22 6.74 1.09
C ARG A 84 7.07 6.52 -0.40
N VAL A 85 7.62 7.45 -1.18
CA VAL A 85 7.70 7.31 -2.63
C VAL A 85 9.17 7.29 -3.01
N ARG A 86 9.55 6.31 -3.83
CA ARG A 86 10.90 6.17 -4.38
C ARG A 86 10.80 6.13 -5.90
N ALA A 87 11.65 6.90 -6.57
CA ALA A 87 11.92 6.62 -7.96
C ALA A 87 12.65 5.26 -8.02
N ALA A 88 12.16 4.34 -8.85
CA ALA A 88 12.92 3.14 -9.16
C ALA A 88 14.26 3.58 -9.77
N PRO A 89 15.41 3.02 -9.32
CA PRO A 89 16.65 3.24 -10.03
C PRO A 89 16.46 2.74 -11.48
N ARG A 90 16.83 3.58 -12.44
CA ARG A 90 16.87 3.20 -13.85
C ARG A 90 17.88 2.08 -14.07
#